data_AF-A0A804I114-F1
#
_entry.id   AF-A0A804I114-F1
#
_cell.length_a   1.000
_cell.length_b   1.000
_cell.length_c   1.000
_cell.angle_alpha   90.00
_cell.angle_beta   90.00
_cell.angle_gamma   90.00
#
_symmetry.space_group_name_H-M   'P 1'
#
loop_
_entity.id
_entity.type
_entity.pdbx_description
1 polymer ?
#
loop_
_entity_poly.entity_id
_entity_poly.type
_entity_poly.pdbx_seq_one_letter_code
_entity_poly.pdbx_strand_id
1 'polypeptide(L)'
;MVRSSYLPTGVSYCFVRVPRSKASDNRLNRKTPGGSWVANGKPCDIPLRYRGSVIAGIRRSLKFFKDSDDLRKKNKKDSSLGLKWIMHEYSLDPSLYETIPSYATEEIILCRITDMLA
;
A
#
# COMPACT_ATOMS: atom_id res chain seq x y z
N MET A 1 -11.44 5.57 -10.91
CA MET A 1 -10.11 5.74 -10.30
C MET A 1 -9.64 7.15 -10.62
N VAL A 2 -9.62 8.07 -9.66
CA VAL A 2 -9.10 9.43 -9.89
C VAL A 2 -7.57 9.33 -9.83
N ARG A 3 -6.91 9.47 -10.98
CA ARG A 3 -5.45 9.49 -11.09
C ARG A 3 -5.01 10.96 -11.11
N SER A 4 -4.41 11.43 -10.03
CA SER A 4 -3.61 12.65 -10.06
C SER A 4 -2.23 12.25 -10.60
N SER A 5 -1.86 12.78 -11.76
CA SER A 5 -0.62 12.38 -12.42
C SER A 5 0.34 13.56 -12.60
N TYR A 6 1.62 13.26 -12.33
CA TYR A 6 2.86 13.97 -12.63
C TYR A 6 3.30 15.07 -11.65
N LEU A 7 3.88 14.62 -10.54
CA LEU A 7 4.96 15.37 -9.86
C LEU A 7 6.32 14.86 -10.38
N PRO A 8 7.35 15.71 -10.57
CA PRO A 8 8.66 15.35 -11.15
C PRO A 8 9.51 14.32 -10.38
N THR A 9 8.97 13.68 -9.35
CA THR A 9 9.75 13.02 -8.29
C THR A 9 9.66 11.49 -8.29
N GLY A 10 9.09 10.86 -9.31
CA GLY A 10 8.90 9.40 -9.33
C GLY A 10 7.90 8.89 -8.28
N VAL A 11 7.09 9.79 -7.70
CA VAL A 11 6.09 9.49 -6.66
C VAL A 11 4.68 9.72 -7.19
N SER A 12 3.80 8.73 -7.00
CA SER A 12 2.38 8.80 -7.32
C SER A 12 1.53 8.60 -6.07
N TYR A 13 0.36 9.25 -6.02
CA TYR A 13 -0.62 9.10 -4.94
C TYR A 13 -1.97 8.70 -5.51
N CYS A 14 -2.66 7.77 -4.86
CA CYS A 14 -4.02 7.40 -5.23
C CYS A 14 -4.88 7.04 -4.03
N PHE A 15 -6.17 7.35 -4.11
CA PHE A 15 -7.18 6.88 -3.16
C PHE A 15 -7.84 5.62 -3.69
N VAL A 16 -8.02 4.63 -2.83
CA VAL A 16 -8.62 3.34 -3.17
C VAL A 16 -9.72 3.02 -2.15
N ARG A 17 -10.90 2.62 -2.64
CA ARG A 17 -11.95 2.03 -1.82
C ARG A 17 -11.69 0.54 -1.71
N VAL A 18 -11.72 0.00 -0.50
CA VAL A 18 -11.48 -1.41 -0.25
C VAL A 18 -12.54 -1.96 0.71
N PRO A 19 -13.14 -3.12 0.44
CA PRO A 19 -14.03 -3.77 1.41
C PRO A 19 -13.32 -4.02 2.73
N ARG A 20 -13.98 -3.74 3.86
CA ARG A 20 -13.40 -3.99 5.19
C ARG A 20 -13.12 -5.47 5.46
N SER A 21 -13.87 -6.37 4.84
CA SER A 21 -13.59 -7.82 4.86
C SER A 21 -12.21 -8.19 4.29
N LYS A 22 -11.57 -7.28 3.55
CA LYS A 22 -10.22 -7.42 2.99
C LYS A 22 -9.20 -6.48 3.65
N ALA A 23 -9.55 -5.88 4.81
CA ALA A 23 -8.71 -4.90 5.50
C ALA A 23 -7.61 -5.49 6.37
N SER A 24 -7.89 -6.59 7.07
CA SER A 24 -7.01 -7.16 8.10
C SER A 24 -6.01 -8.18 7.55
N ASP A 25 -6.46 -9.22 6.84
CA ASP A 25 -5.60 -10.38 6.51
C ASP A 25 -5.08 -10.41 5.07
N ASN A 26 -5.89 -10.03 4.08
CA ASN A 26 -5.54 -10.21 2.65
C ASN A 26 -4.60 -9.14 2.06
N ARG A 27 -4.02 -8.26 2.89
CA ARG A 27 -3.20 -7.13 2.41
C ARG A 27 -1.71 -7.40 2.42
N LEU A 28 -1.28 -8.50 3.01
CA LEU A 28 0.15 -8.80 3.15
C LEU A 28 0.79 -9.29 1.85
N ASN A 29 0.01 -9.93 0.96
CA ASN A 29 0.47 -10.40 -0.34
C ASN A 29 -0.62 -10.17 -1.40
N ARG A 30 -0.38 -9.27 -2.36
CA ARG A 30 -1.32 -8.96 -3.44
C ARG A 30 -0.75 -9.32 -4.78
N LYS A 31 -1.36 -10.30 -5.44
CA LYS A 31 -1.02 -10.66 -6.81
C LYS A 31 -1.66 -9.67 -7.80
N THR A 32 -0.88 -9.25 -8.77
CA THR A 32 -1.29 -8.44 -9.93
C THR A 32 -0.86 -9.18 -11.20
N PRO A 33 -1.38 -8.81 -12.38
CA PRO A 33 -0.99 -9.46 -13.63
C PRO A 33 0.52 -9.43 -13.93
N GLY A 34 1.26 -8.42 -13.45
CA GLY A 34 2.69 -8.25 -13.73
C GLY A 34 3.62 -8.59 -12.56
N GLY A 35 3.10 -9.10 -11.44
CA GLY A 35 3.90 -9.28 -10.23
C GLY A 35 3.09 -9.31 -8.94
N SER A 36 3.77 -9.30 -7.81
CA SER A 36 3.17 -9.36 -6.49
C SER A 36 3.66 -8.22 -5.60
N TRP A 37 2.75 -7.56 -4.89
CA TRP A 37 3.08 -6.68 -3.77
C TRP A 37 3.14 -7.51 -2.49
N VAL A 38 4.24 -7.39 -1.75
CA VAL A 38 4.48 -8.13 -0.51
C VAL A 38 4.77 -7.14 0.61
N ALA A 39 4.18 -7.35 1.77
CA ALA A 39 4.40 -6.53 2.95
C ALA A 39 5.89 -6.48 3.32
N ASN A 40 6.36 -5.29 3.63
CA ASN A 40 7.75 -5.00 3.93
C ASN A 40 7.85 -4.43 5.36
N GLY A 41 8.12 -5.31 6.32
CA GLY A 41 8.27 -4.94 7.73
C GLY A 41 6.94 -4.77 8.47
N LYS A 42 7.04 -4.33 9.74
CA LYS A 42 5.89 -4.14 10.64
C LYS A 42 5.14 -2.84 10.25
N PRO A 43 3.79 -2.84 10.29
CA PRO A 43 3.02 -1.61 10.20
C PRO A 43 3.46 -0.58 11.24
N CYS A 44 3.42 0.71 10.90
CA CYS A 44 3.75 1.81 11.80
C CYS A 44 2.49 2.60 12.15
N ASP A 45 2.28 2.88 13.43
CA ASP A 45 1.22 3.78 13.88
C ASP A 45 1.58 5.22 13.51
N ILE A 46 0.56 5.98 13.11
CA ILE A 46 0.68 7.40 12.78
C ILE A 46 0.01 8.18 13.91
N PRO A 47 0.76 8.89 14.77
CA PRO A 47 0.16 9.66 15.84
C PRO A 47 -0.55 10.90 15.32
N LEU A 48 -1.64 11.29 15.98
CA LEU A 48 -2.30 12.56 15.77
C LEU A 48 -1.45 13.66 16.42
N ARG A 49 -0.85 14.55 15.61
CA ARG A 49 0.19 15.51 16.04
C ARG A 49 -0.18 16.38 17.26
N TYR A 50 -1.48 16.63 17.49
CA TYR A 50 -1.97 17.51 18.56
C TYR A 50 -2.45 16.77 19.83
N ARG A 51 -2.56 15.43 19.80
CA ARG A 51 -2.87 14.60 20.97
C ARG A 51 -1.93 13.40 20.94
N GLY A 52 -0.71 13.56 21.47
CA GLY A 52 0.40 12.60 21.33
C GLY A 52 0.13 11.14 21.73
N SER A 53 -1.02 10.81 22.33
CA SER A 53 -1.46 9.45 22.65
C SER A 53 -2.53 8.88 21.71
N VAL A 54 -3.11 9.68 20.82
CA VAL A 54 -4.18 9.25 19.91
C VAL A 54 -3.56 8.87 18.56
N ILE A 55 -3.85 7.67 18.09
CA ILE A 55 -3.40 7.17 16.78
C ILE A 55 -4.38 7.67 15.71
N ALA A 56 -3.85 8.36 14.70
CA ALA A 56 -4.61 8.81 13.54
C ALA A 56 -4.88 7.68 12.53
N GLY A 57 -4.01 6.67 12.52
CA GLY A 57 -4.12 5.55 11.62
C GLY A 57 -2.83 4.73 11.53
N ILE A 58 -2.74 3.89 10.51
CA ILE A 58 -1.65 2.93 10.31
C ILE A 58 -1.04 3.14 8.93
N ARG A 59 0.30 3.11 8.88
CA ARG A 59 1.07 3.02 7.63
C ARG A 59 1.58 1.59 7.43
N ARG A 60 1.25 0.97 6.30
CA ARG A 60 1.86 -0.29 5.85
C ARG A 60 2.80 -0.04 4.68
N SER A 61 3.96 -0.70 4.67
CA SER A 61 4.90 -0.67 3.52
C SER A 61 4.79 -1.96 2.74
N LEU A 62 4.75 -1.89 1.41
CA LEU A 62 4.78 -3.02 0.51
C LEU A 62 5.85 -2.82 -0.54
N LYS A 63 6.50 -3.91 -0.93
CA LYS A 63 7.48 -3.96 -2.02
C LYS A 63 6.93 -4.77 -3.18
N PHE A 64 7.13 -4.28 -4.39
CA PHE A 64 6.74 -5.00 -5.59
C PHE A 64 7.82 -5.99 -6.01
N PHE A 65 7.40 -7.18 -6.42
CA PHE A 65 8.21 -8.21 -7.04
C PHE A 65 7.60 -8.51 -8.41
N LYS A 66 8.31 -8.15 -9.48
CA LYS A 66 7.89 -8.46 -10.84
C LYS A 66 7.89 -9.97 -11.05
N ASP A 67 6.87 -10.50 -11.69
CA ASP A 67 6.90 -11.89 -12.15
C ASP A 67 7.94 -12.00 -13.26
N SER A 68 8.82 -13.00 -13.17
CA SER A 68 9.74 -13.34 -14.26
C SER A 68 8.95 -14.00 -15.39
N ASP A 69 8.95 -13.42 -16.59
CA ASP A 69 8.49 -14.11 -17.81
C ASP A 69 9.41 -15.31 -18.16
N ASP A 70 10.61 -15.35 -17.58
CA ASP A 70 11.60 -16.40 -17.85
C ASP A 70 11.44 -17.56 -16.86
N LEU A 71 10.74 -18.62 -17.31
CA LEU A 71 10.42 -19.84 -16.56
C LEU A 71 11.66 -20.59 -16.03
N ARG A 72 12.86 -20.30 -16.56
CA ARG A 72 14.12 -20.99 -16.20
C ARG A 72 14.82 -20.40 -14.97
N LYS A 73 14.41 -19.22 -14.51
CA LYS A 73 15.01 -18.53 -13.33
C LYS A 73 14.22 -18.72 -12.04
N LYS A 74 13.34 -19.73 -11.97
CA LYS A 74 12.50 -20.03 -10.79
C LYS A 74 13.28 -20.31 -9.49
N ASN A 75 14.58 -20.64 -9.60
CA ASN A 75 15.43 -21.05 -8.47
C ASN A 75 16.46 -20.00 -8.02
N LYS A 76 16.44 -18.78 -8.56
CA LYS A 76 17.18 -17.67 -7.96
C LYS A 76 16.19 -16.61 -7.54
N LYS A 77 16.32 -16.19 -6.29
CA LYS A 77 15.79 -14.96 -5.73
C LYS A 77 16.43 -13.79 -6.49
N ASP A 78 16.08 -13.66 -7.78
CA ASP A 78 16.62 -12.71 -8.77
C ASP A 78 16.03 -11.34 -8.43
N SER A 79 16.49 -10.84 -7.29
CA SER A 79 16.13 -9.60 -6.64
C SER A 79 16.82 -8.39 -7.27
N SER A 80 17.54 -8.59 -8.39
CA SER A 80 18.46 -7.61 -8.98
C SER A 80 18.04 -7.04 -10.34
N LEU A 81 16.98 -7.55 -10.98
CA LEU A 81 16.49 -7.00 -12.27
C LEU A 81 15.11 -6.31 -12.17
N GLY A 82 14.50 -6.32 -10.97
CA GLY A 82 13.13 -5.86 -10.76
C GLY A 82 13.04 -4.38 -10.38
N LEU A 83 12.15 -3.65 -11.05
CA LEU A 83 11.63 -2.35 -10.67
C LEU A 83 11.54 -2.19 -9.14
N LYS A 84 12.27 -1.22 -8.58
CA LYS A 84 12.27 -0.98 -7.13
C LYS A 84 11.07 -0.12 -6.76
N TRP A 85 9.87 -0.69 -6.90
CA TRP A 85 8.65 0.00 -6.49
C TRP A 85 8.33 -0.28 -5.02
N ILE A 86 8.09 0.81 -4.28
CA ILE A 86 7.64 0.78 -2.89
C ILE A 86 6.29 1.47 -2.80
N MET A 87 5.34 0.81 -2.15
CA MET A 87 4.04 1.38 -1.82
C MET A 87 3.95 1.60 -0.32
N HIS A 88 3.48 2.77 0.09
CA HIS A 88 3.02 3.03 1.43
C HIS A 88 1.52 3.19 1.42
N GLU A 89 0.82 2.33 2.15
CA GLU A 89 -0.62 2.43 2.37
C GLU A 89 -0.89 3.10 3.70
N TYR A 90 -1.83 4.02 3.70
CA TYR A 90 -2.27 4.78 4.86
C TYR A 90 -3.76 4.51 5.06
N SER A 91 -4.09 3.90 6.18
CA SER A 91 -5.47 3.67 6.62
C SER A 91 -5.75 4.50 7.86
N LEU A 92 -6.89 5.19 7.89
CA LEU A 92 -7.33 5.95 9.06
C LEU A 92 -7.84 5.01 10.16
N ASP A 93 -7.67 5.45 11.41
CA ASP A 93 -8.25 4.75 12.56
C ASP A 93 -9.79 4.79 12.48
N PRO A 94 -10.48 3.63 12.64
CA PRO A 94 -11.94 3.54 12.63
C PRO A 94 -12.69 4.53 13.52
N SER A 95 -12.12 4.88 14.68
CA SER A 95 -12.75 5.80 15.63
C SER A 95 -12.87 7.24 15.10
N LEU A 96 -12.12 7.58 14.04
CA LEU A 96 -12.09 8.94 13.49
C LEU A 96 -13.15 9.22 12.42
N TYR A 97 -13.96 8.22 12.04
CA TYR A 97 -14.98 8.37 11.00
C TYR A 97 -16.28 7.62 11.29
N GLU A 98 -16.59 7.40 12.58
CA GLU A 98 -17.79 6.69 13.07
C GLU A 98 -19.13 7.22 12.52
N THR A 99 -19.15 8.42 11.92
CA THR A 99 -20.35 9.08 11.39
C THR A 99 -20.69 8.76 9.93
N ILE A 100 -19.89 7.97 9.21
CA ILE A 100 -20.12 7.70 7.78
C ILE A 100 -20.61 6.26 7.54
N PRO A 101 -21.90 6.04 7.19
CA PRO A 101 -22.48 4.70 7.07
C PRO A 101 -21.77 3.77 6.06
N SER A 102 -21.22 4.32 4.98
CA SER A 102 -20.48 3.54 3.98
C SER A 102 -19.18 2.94 4.51
N TYR A 103 -18.67 3.43 5.65
CA TYR A 103 -17.43 2.92 6.25
C TYR A 103 -17.63 1.66 7.09
N ALA A 104 -18.88 1.24 7.32
CA ALA A 104 -19.17 -0.06 7.90
C ALA A 104 -18.74 -1.20 6.97
N THR A 105 -18.82 -1.00 5.66
CA THR A 105 -18.59 -2.04 4.64
C THR A 105 -17.31 -1.82 3.84
N GLU A 106 -16.90 -0.56 3.64
CA GLU A 106 -15.69 -0.19 2.90
C GLU A 106 -14.78 0.72 3.72
N GLU A 107 -13.51 0.83 3.33
CA GLU A 107 -12.63 1.88 3.81
C GLU A 107 -11.95 2.57 2.62
N ILE A 108 -11.60 3.84 2.82
CA ILE A 108 -10.78 4.58 1.86
C ILE A 108 -9.34 4.59 2.38
N ILE A 109 -8.43 4.03 1.60
CA ILE A 109 -6.99 4.08 1.86
C ILE A 109 -6.32 5.05 0.89
N LEU A 110 -5.27 5.72 1.38
CA LEU A 110 -4.35 6.48 0.55
C LEU A 110 -3.12 5.61 0.28
N CYS A 111 -2.74 5.48 -0.98
CA CYS A 111 -1.51 4.81 -1.38
C CYS A 111 -0.54 5.83 -1.96
N ARG A 112 0.71 5.80 -1.48
CA ARG A 112 1.87 6.48 -2.08
C ARG A 112 2.76 5.44 -2.72
N ILE A 113 2.95 5.52 -4.03
CA ILE A 113 3.82 4.61 -4.78
C ILE A 113 5.06 5.40 -5.18
N THR A 114 6.24 4.84 -4.97
CA THR A 114 7.53 5.42 -5.34
C THR A 114 8.26 4.46 -6.25
N ASP A 115 8.68 4.96 -7.41
CA ASP A 115 9.65 4.28 -8.25
C ASP A 115 11.06 4.73 -7.85
N MET A 116 11.86 3.83 -7.29
CA MET A 116 13.21 4.15 -6.82
C MET A 116 14.25 4.11 -7.95
N LEU A 117 13.84 4.03 -9.22
CA LEU A 117 14.70 4.07 -10.40
C LEU A 117 14.42 5.27 -11.32
N ALA A 118 13.45 6.12 -10.96
CA ALA A 118 13.09 7.33 -11.71
C ALA A 118 13.86 8.56 -11.22
#